data_AF-A0A0U5CQM4-F1
#
_entry.id   AF-A0A0U5CQM4-F1
#
_cell.length_a   1.000
_cell.length_b   1.000
_cell.length_c   1.000
_cell.angle_alpha   90.00
_cell.angle_beta   90.00
_cell.angle_gamma   90.00
#
_symmetry.space_group_name_H-M   'P 1'
#
loop_
_entity.id
_entity.type
_entity.pdbx_description
1 polymer ?
#
loop_
_entity_poly.entity_id
_entity_poly.type
_entity_poly.pdbx_seq_one_letter_code
_entity_poly.pdbx_strand_id
1 'polypeptide(L)'
;MSSPLLPSTSAPASTVRNYITQTLITTHAVTPDVAELVAEKWDIGRGHEFRQASLGHLQRVFGDNVGLCLYHAVREASPAPVEVTRLQVWSLAAADITGLLLMGVVILRFMPSVLGLGDQRDPIMWAANPAWWLAFGVCAVNAAYQRRIQSIRDGLLLVGGWLAFLVGIKLAQR
;
A
#
# COMPACT_ATOMS: atom_id res chain seq x y z
N MET A 1 -11.89 -3.41 31.35
CA MET A 1 -11.78 -4.78 30.80
C MET A 1 -11.13 -4.67 29.43
N SER A 2 -10.08 -5.43 29.16
CA SER A 2 -9.31 -5.35 27.91
C SER A 2 -10.05 -6.10 26.80
N SER A 3 -10.21 -5.48 25.63
CA SER A 3 -10.80 -6.14 24.46
C SER A 3 -9.95 -7.33 24.02
N PRO A 4 -10.57 -8.45 23.60
CA PRO A 4 -9.84 -9.64 23.18
C PRO A 4 -9.03 -9.37 21.89
N LEU A 5 -7.86 -10.00 21.79
CA LEU A 5 -6.96 -9.83 20.66
C LEU A 5 -7.48 -10.60 19.44
N LEU A 6 -7.54 -9.96 18.28
CA LEU A 6 -7.98 -10.60 17.03
C LEU A 6 -7.14 -11.85 16.69
N PRO A 7 -7.76 -13.01 16.39
CA PRO A 7 -7.06 -14.24 16.06
C PRO A 7 -6.26 -14.07 14.77
N SER A 8 -5.00 -14.52 14.71
CA SER A 8 -4.14 -14.41 13.51
C SER A 8 -4.79 -15.03 12.27
N THR A 9 -4.34 -14.68 11.06
CA THR A 9 -4.92 -15.23 9.82
C THR A 9 -4.78 -16.75 9.69
N SER A 10 -3.71 -17.32 10.24
CA SER A 10 -3.47 -18.77 10.28
C SER A 10 -4.09 -19.46 11.50
N ALA A 11 -4.76 -18.72 12.39
CA ALA A 11 -5.30 -19.27 13.62
C ALA A 11 -6.32 -20.39 13.33
N PRO A 12 -6.26 -21.51 14.05
CA PRO A 12 -7.22 -22.59 13.90
C PRO A 12 -8.61 -22.17 14.39
N ALA A 13 -9.64 -22.91 13.98
CA ALA A 13 -11.02 -22.63 14.36
C ALA A 13 -11.22 -22.54 15.88
N SER A 14 -10.54 -23.38 16.68
CA SER A 14 -10.60 -23.32 18.15
C SER A 14 -10.16 -21.97 18.73
N THR A 15 -9.13 -21.35 18.13
CA THR A 15 -8.67 -20.02 18.54
C THR A 15 -9.67 -18.94 18.14
N VAL A 16 -10.34 -19.09 17.01
CA VAL A 16 -11.42 -18.18 16.57
C VAL A 16 -12.63 -18.30 17.50
N ARG A 17 -13.01 -19.52 17.90
CA ARG A 17 -14.10 -19.75 18.87
C ARG A 17 -13.81 -19.08 20.20
N ASN A 18 -12.59 -19.25 20.73
CA ASN A 18 -12.18 -18.57 21.97
C ASN A 18 -12.31 -17.04 21.86
N TYR A 19 -11.92 -16.47 20.72
CA TYR A 19 -12.10 -15.03 20.47
C TYR A 19 -13.58 -14.63 20.46
N ILE A 20 -14.45 -15.40 19.78
CA ILE A 20 -15.90 -15.15 19.75
C ILE A 20 -16.47 -15.19 21.17
N THR A 21 -16.19 -16.26 21.92
CA THR A 21 -16.63 -16.42 23.31
C THR A 21 -16.20 -15.24 24.17
N GLN A 22 -14.92 -14.88 24.12
CA GLN A 22 -14.40 -13.75 24.89
C GLN A 22 -15.03 -12.42 24.46
N THR A 23 -15.25 -12.20 23.16
CA THR A 23 -15.87 -10.98 22.65
C THR A 23 -17.30 -10.83 23.18
N LEU A 24 -18.08 -11.91 23.15
CA LEU A 24 -19.47 -11.92 23.63
C LEU A 24 -19.56 -11.70 25.15
N ILE A 25 -18.69 -12.33 25.93
CA ILE A 25 -18.65 -12.15 27.38
C ILE A 25 -18.23 -10.73 27.75
N THR A 26 -17.12 -10.25 27.17
CA THR A 26 -16.49 -8.99 27.57
C THR A 26 -17.22 -7.76 27.06
N THR A 27 -17.76 -7.82 25.84
CA THR A 27 -18.36 -6.65 25.17
C THR A 27 -19.87 -6.59 25.38
N HIS A 28 -20.52 -7.75 25.51
CA HIS A 28 -21.98 -7.86 25.53
C HIS A 28 -22.55 -8.53 26.79
N ALA A 29 -21.72 -8.83 27.79
CA ALA A 29 -22.13 -9.45 29.06
C ALA A 29 -22.98 -10.73 28.89
N VAL A 30 -22.74 -11.47 27.81
CA VAL A 30 -23.38 -12.77 27.56
C VAL A 30 -22.83 -13.78 28.56
N THR A 31 -23.67 -14.69 29.06
CA THR A 31 -23.22 -15.75 29.97
C THR A 31 -22.24 -16.68 29.25
N PRO A 32 -21.24 -17.25 29.95
CA PRO A 32 -20.23 -18.12 29.33
C PRO A 32 -20.84 -19.27 28.54
N ASP A 33 -21.85 -19.94 29.10
CA ASP A 33 -22.52 -21.10 28.48
C ASP A 33 -23.17 -20.75 27.14
N VAL A 34 -23.78 -19.56 27.05
CA VAL A 34 -24.42 -19.09 25.81
C VAL A 34 -23.35 -18.65 24.79
N ALA A 35 -22.29 -18.01 25.25
CA ALA A 35 -21.19 -17.57 24.40
C ALA A 35 -20.45 -18.76 23.77
N GLU A 36 -20.22 -19.83 24.51
CA GLU A 36 -19.62 -21.07 24.01
C GLU A 36 -20.50 -21.75 22.96
N LEU A 37 -21.79 -21.92 23.25
CA LEU A 37 -22.75 -22.53 22.31
C LEU A 37 -22.87 -21.73 21.00
N VAL A 38 -22.76 -20.41 21.07
CA VAL A 38 -22.73 -19.53 19.89
C VAL A 38 -21.40 -19.68 19.13
N ALA A 39 -20.28 -19.73 19.84
CA ALA A 39 -18.96 -19.89 19.22
C ALA A 39 -18.81 -21.23 18.50
N GLU A 40 -19.42 -22.30 19.01
CA GLU A 40 -19.42 -23.64 18.38
C GLU A 40 -20.00 -23.65 16.97
N LYS A 41 -20.87 -22.69 16.61
CA LYS A 41 -21.38 -22.54 15.25
C LYS A 41 -20.29 -22.25 14.21
N TRP A 42 -19.12 -21.80 14.66
CA TRP A 42 -17.94 -21.61 13.82
C TRP A 42 -17.12 -22.90 13.73
N ASP A 43 -17.54 -23.82 12.87
CA ASP A 43 -16.96 -25.17 12.86
C ASP A 43 -15.54 -25.22 12.24
N ILE A 44 -15.41 -25.01 10.93
CA ILE A 44 -14.15 -25.30 10.21
C ILE A 44 -13.33 -24.03 9.91
N GLY A 45 -13.95 -22.85 9.93
CA GLY A 45 -13.31 -21.60 9.47
C GLY A 45 -12.07 -21.21 10.28
N ARG A 46 -10.99 -20.81 9.60
CA ARG A 46 -9.78 -20.28 10.25
C ARG A 46 -9.90 -18.77 10.45
N GLY A 47 -8.88 -18.18 11.08
CA GLY A 47 -8.86 -16.75 11.37
C GLY A 47 -8.92 -15.88 10.10
N HIS A 48 -8.38 -16.34 8.98
CA HIS A 48 -8.48 -15.66 7.69
C HIS A 48 -9.93 -15.57 7.20
N GLU A 49 -10.67 -16.68 7.17
CA GLU A 49 -12.07 -16.72 6.74
C GLU A 49 -12.94 -15.88 7.68
N PHE A 50 -12.67 -15.93 8.99
CA PHE A 50 -13.39 -15.12 9.96
C PHE A 50 -13.15 -13.61 9.76
N ARG A 51 -11.90 -13.19 9.55
CA ARG A 51 -11.54 -11.78 9.30
C ARG A 51 -12.07 -11.25 7.96
N GLN A 52 -12.24 -12.12 6.97
CA GLN A 52 -12.76 -11.74 5.65
C GLN A 52 -14.26 -11.99 5.48
N ALA A 53 -14.91 -12.60 6.47
CA ALA A 53 -16.33 -12.89 6.41
C ALA A 53 -17.13 -11.59 6.19
N SER A 54 -18.09 -11.66 5.27
CA SER A 54 -19.05 -10.60 5.07
C SER A 54 -20.04 -10.57 6.24
N LEU A 55 -20.65 -9.40 6.48
CA LEU A 55 -21.70 -9.25 7.50
C LEU A 55 -22.80 -10.31 7.31
N GLY A 56 -23.29 -10.48 6.08
CA GLY A 56 -24.34 -11.48 5.78
C GLY A 56 -23.90 -12.92 6.04
N HIS A 57 -22.60 -13.25 5.90
CA HIS A 57 -22.11 -14.57 6.27
C HIS A 57 -22.14 -14.77 7.79
N LEU A 58 -21.64 -13.79 8.55
CA LEU A 58 -21.64 -13.84 10.02
C LEU A 58 -23.08 -13.87 10.59
N GLN A 59 -24.00 -13.08 10.02
CA GLN A 59 -25.41 -13.11 10.42
C GLN A 59 -26.07 -14.46 10.11
N ARG A 60 -25.74 -15.09 8.99
CA ARG A 60 -26.25 -16.43 8.68
C ARG A 60 -25.78 -17.49 9.66
N VAL A 61 -24.52 -17.41 10.11
CA VAL A 61 -23.95 -18.39 11.04
C VAL A 61 -24.41 -18.14 12.47
N PHE A 62 -24.37 -16.90 12.94
CA PHE A 62 -24.57 -16.57 14.35
C PHE A 62 -25.95 -15.96 14.68
N GLY A 63 -26.71 -15.56 13.67
CA GLY A 63 -27.94 -14.76 13.79
C GLY A 63 -27.67 -13.26 13.63
N ASP A 64 -28.72 -12.49 13.35
CA ASP A 64 -28.61 -11.08 12.94
C ASP A 64 -27.86 -10.21 13.95
N ASN A 65 -28.22 -10.30 15.23
CA ASN A 65 -27.63 -9.48 16.29
C ASN A 65 -26.17 -9.86 16.56
N VAL A 66 -25.91 -11.14 16.79
CA VAL A 66 -24.56 -11.64 17.11
C VAL A 66 -23.61 -11.45 15.93
N GLY A 67 -24.09 -11.74 14.71
CA GLY A 67 -23.30 -11.55 13.49
C GLY A 67 -22.90 -10.09 13.27
N LEU A 68 -23.82 -9.15 13.55
CA LEU A 68 -23.53 -7.71 13.47
C LEU A 68 -22.48 -7.29 14.52
N CYS A 69 -22.64 -7.72 15.78
CA CYS A 69 -21.69 -7.46 16.85
C CYS A 69 -20.28 -7.96 16.51
N LEU A 70 -20.16 -9.21 16.05
CA LEU A 70 -18.87 -9.81 15.68
C LEU A 70 -18.26 -9.10 14.47
N TYR A 71 -19.07 -8.70 13.49
CA TYR A 71 -18.59 -7.95 12.34
C TYR A 71 -17.95 -6.62 12.78
N HIS A 72 -18.62 -5.86 13.65
CA HIS A 72 -18.07 -4.61 14.18
C HIS A 72 -16.79 -4.85 14.99
N ALA A 73 -16.79 -5.82 15.91
CA ALA A 73 -15.61 -6.15 16.71
C ALA A 73 -14.38 -6.48 15.85
N VAL A 74 -14.57 -7.26 14.77
CA VAL A 74 -13.49 -7.59 13.82
C VAL A 74 -12.99 -6.38 13.06
N ARG A 75 -13.88 -5.46 12.66
CA ARG A 75 -13.50 -4.25 11.90
C ARG A 75 -12.79 -3.22 12.77
N GLU A 76 -13.21 -3.05 14.01
CA GLU A 76 -12.60 -2.13 14.98
C GLU A 76 -11.23 -2.61 15.42
N ALA A 77 -11.07 -3.92 15.65
CA ALA A 77 -9.80 -4.47 16.06
C ALA A 77 -8.81 -4.64 14.88
N SER A 78 -9.31 -4.73 13.64
CA SER A 78 -8.45 -4.78 12.47
C SER A 78 -7.92 -3.37 12.24
N PRO A 79 -6.59 -3.13 12.25
CA PRO A 79 -6.09 -1.88 11.71
C PRO A 79 -6.63 -1.76 10.28
N ALA A 80 -7.25 -0.63 9.96
CA ALA A 80 -7.79 -0.39 8.62
C ALA A 80 -6.72 -0.81 7.59
N PRO A 81 -7.08 -1.57 6.53
CA PRO A 81 -6.14 -1.83 5.46
C PRO A 81 -5.75 -0.45 4.95
N VAL A 82 -4.52 -0.06 5.26
CA VAL A 82 -4.04 1.26 4.95
C VAL A 82 -4.26 1.45 3.45
N GLU A 83 -5.04 2.46 3.08
CA GLU A 83 -5.36 2.89 1.70
C GLU A 83 -4.10 3.15 0.83
N VAL A 84 -2.94 2.96 1.43
CA VAL A 84 -1.58 2.91 0.91
C VAL A 84 -1.38 1.95 -0.27
N THR A 85 -2.25 0.95 -0.50
CA THR A 85 -2.07 0.03 -1.65
C THR A 85 -2.35 0.65 -3.02
N ARG A 86 -3.31 1.59 -3.17
CA ARG A 86 -3.55 2.22 -4.48
C ARG A 86 -2.48 3.25 -4.79
N LEU A 87 -2.22 4.18 -3.87
CA LEU A 87 -1.27 5.27 -4.11
C LEU A 87 0.17 4.76 -4.29
N GLN A 88 0.56 3.67 -3.61
CA GLN A 88 1.88 3.05 -3.83
C GLN A 88 2.01 2.37 -5.19
N VAL A 89 0.97 1.72 -5.72
CA VAL A 89 1.03 1.11 -7.06
C VAL A 89 1.11 2.19 -8.14
N TRP A 90 0.34 3.27 -7.99
CA TRP A 90 0.41 4.42 -8.91
C TRP A 90 1.76 5.14 -8.83
N SER A 91 2.35 5.31 -7.64
CA SER A 91 3.67 5.95 -7.50
C SER A 91 4.80 5.10 -8.10
N LEU A 92 4.73 3.78 -7.91
CA LEU A 92 5.71 2.84 -8.45
C LEU A 92 5.68 2.81 -9.98
N ALA A 93 4.48 2.74 -10.56
CA ALA A 93 4.28 2.75 -12.01
C ALA A 93 4.66 4.09 -12.64
N ALA A 94 4.31 5.21 -12.00
CA ALA A 94 4.68 6.54 -12.48
C ALA A 94 6.21 6.74 -12.48
N ALA A 95 6.93 6.23 -11.48
CA ALA A 95 8.38 6.34 -11.40
C ALA A 95 9.10 5.58 -12.53
N ASP A 96 8.67 4.34 -12.83
CA ASP A 96 9.26 3.55 -13.90
C ASP A 96 8.97 4.16 -15.29
N ILE A 97 7.75 4.68 -15.52
CA ILE A 97 7.39 5.35 -16.79
C ILE A 97 8.18 6.66 -16.97
N THR A 98 8.33 7.45 -15.90
CA THR A 98 9.06 8.72 -15.96
C THR A 98 10.56 8.49 -16.17
N GLY A 99 11.13 7.44 -15.58
CA GLY A 99 12.51 7.03 -15.82
C GLY A 99 12.78 6.63 -17.28
N LEU A 100 11.86 5.90 -17.91
CA LEU A 100 11.96 5.54 -19.33
C LEU A 100 11.86 6.75 -20.25
N LEU A 101 10.95 7.70 -19.95
CA LEU A 101 10.81 8.94 -20.70
C LEU A 101 12.07 9.80 -20.62
N LEU A 102 12.66 9.95 -19.43
CA LEU A 102 13.90 10.72 -19.25
C LEU A 102 15.12 10.05 -19.87
N MET A 103 15.24 8.72 -19.78
CA MET A 103 16.27 7.98 -20.53
C MET A 103 16.12 8.21 -22.03
N GLY A 104 14.89 8.20 -22.55
CA GLY A 104 14.60 8.55 -23.94
C GLY A 104 15.09 9.96 -24.30
N VAL A 105 14.79 10.96 -23.47
CA VAL A 105 15.22 12.36 -23.67
C VAL A 105 16.76 12.49 -23.64
N VAL A 106 17.43 11.82 -22.69
CA VAL A 106 18.89 11.85 -22.58
C VAL A 106 19.53 11.19 -23.81
N ILE A 107 19.04 10.03 -24.24
CA ILE A 107 19.52 9.37 -25.46
C ILE A 107 19.28 10.27 -26.68
N LEU A 108 18.08 10.80 -26.87
CA LEU A 108 17.76 11.69 -27.99
C LEU A 108 18.59 12.98 -28.01
N ARG A 109 19.00 13.49 -26.84
CA ARG A 109 19.78 14.73 -26.72
C ARG A 109 21.28 14.52 -26.88
N PHE A 110 21.82 13.39 -26.43
CA PHE A 110 23.27 13.13 -26.38
C PHE A 110 23.77 12.13 -27.43
N MET A 111 22.91 11.27 -27.98
CA MET A 111 23.31 10.31 -29.03
C MET A 111 23.69 10.97 -30.37
N PRO A 112 23.08 12.08 -30.83
CA PRO A 112 23.50 12.73 -32.09
C PRO A 112 24.95 13.20 -32.06
N SER A 113 25.40 13.72 -30.91
CA SER A 113 26.77 14.17 -30.67
C SER A 113 27.80 13.03 -30.60
N VAL A 114 27.40 11.82 -30.20
CA VAL A 114 28.28 10.65 -30.11
C VAL A 114 28.38 9.89 -31.44
N LEU A 115 27.34 9.96 -32.28
CA LEU A 115 27.29 9.32 -33.60
C LEU A 115 27.77 10.22 -34.76
N GLY A 116 28.19 11.46 -34.48
CA GLY A 116 28.66 12.39 -35.53
C GLY A 116 27.57 12.82 -36.52
N LEU A 117 26.29 12.63 -36.16
CA LEU A 117 25.14 13.02 -36.97
C LEU A 117 24.82 14.50 -36.71
N GLY A 118 25.41 15.38 -37.51
CA GLY A 118 24.91 16.72 -37.86
C GLY A 118 24.43 17.62 -36.72
N ASP A 119 25.24 18.63 -36.42
CA ASP A 119 24.98 19.74 -35.51
C ASP A 119 23.86 20.67 -36.02
N GLN A 120 22.62 20.18 -36.03
CA GLN A 120 21.44 21.02 -36.27
C GLN A 120 20.20 20.40 -35.64
N ARG A 121 20.13 20.44 -34.31
CA ARG A 121 18.86 20.23 -33.61
C ARG A 121 18.74 21.26 -32.52
N ASP A 122 17.83 22.21 -32.72
CA ASP A 122 17.32 23.09 -31.68
C ASP A 122 17.10 22.27 -30.41
N PRO A 123 17.57 22.73 -29.23
CA PRO A 123 17.34 22.00 -28.00
C PRO A 123 15.83 21.77 -27.88
N ILE A 124 15.42 20.49 -27.84
CA ILE A 124 14.03 20.07 -27.71
C ILE A 124 13.42 20.93 -26.59
N MET A 125 12.56 21.89 -26.94
CA MET A 125 12.16 22.99 -26.04
C MET A 125 11.57 22.49 -24.72
N TRP A 126 11.07 21.25 -24.70
CA TRP A 126 10.47 20.62 -23.54
C TRP A 126 11.51 20.23 -22.49
N ALA A 127 12.75 19.94 -22.87
CA ALA A 127 13.85 19.65 -21.94
C ALA A 127 14.40 20.91 -21.23
N ALA A 128 14.10 22.11 -21.75
CA ALA A 128 14.42 23.37 -21.09
C ALA A 128 13.39 23.76 -20.02
N ASN A 129 12.22 23.10 -19.98
CA ASN A 129 11.19 23.42 -19.01
C ASN A 129 11.56 22.83 -17.63
N PRO A 130 11.73 23.67 -16.58
CA PRO A 130 12.12 23.22 -15.25
C PRO A 130 11.08 22.30 -14.59
N ALA A 131 9.81 22.40 -14.96
CA ALA A 131 8.72 21.64 -14.35
C ALA A 131 8.93 20.12 -14.49
N TRP A 132 9.42 19.65 -15.65
CA TRP A 132 9.65 18.21 -15.87
C TRP A 132 10.76 17.65 -15.00
N TRP A 133 11.83 18.43 -14.81
CA TRP A 133 12.97 18.06 -13.98
C TRP A 133 12.62 18.02 -12.50
N LEU A 134 11.84 18.99 -12.03
CA LEU A 134 11.35 19.03 -10.64
C LEU A 134 10.37 17.89 -10.37
N ALA A 135 9.42 17.65 -11.28
CA ALA A 135 8.44 16.57 -11.15
C ALA A 135 9.14 15.20 -11.07
N PHE A 136 10.08 14.93 -11.97
CA PHE A 136 10.86 13.69 -11.90
C PHE A 136 11.70 13.61 -10.62
N GLY A 137 12.38 14.69 -10.25
CA GLY A 137 13.23 14.71 -9.05
C GLY A 137 12.46 14.35 -7.79
N VAL A 138 11.30 14.99 -7.57
CA VAL A 138 10.42 14.71 -6.42
C VAL A 138 9.89 13.27 -6.47
N CYS A 139 9.44 12.80 -7.64
CA CYS A 139 8.92 11.44 -7.80
C CYS A 139 10.00 10.37 -7.57
N ALA A 140 11.21 10.56 -8.09
CA ALA A 140 12.32 9.62 -7.97
C ALA A 140 12.83 9.55 -6.52
N VAL A 141 12.96 10.69 -5.83
CA VAL A 141 13.34 10.73 -4.41
C VAL A 141 12.26 10.07 -3.55
N ASN A 142 10.97 10.37 -3.80
CA ASN A 142 9.87 9.73 -3.08
C ASN A 142 9.82 8.21 -3.33
N ALA A 143 10.03 7.76 -4.56
CA ALA A 143 10.08 6.34 -4.90
C ALA A 143 11.26 5.63 -4.20
N ALA A 144 12.45 6.23 -4.19
CA ALA A 144 13.61 5.67 -3.50
C ALA A 144 13.42 5.64 -1.97
N TYR A 145 12.77 6.66 -1.39
CA TYR A 145 12.41 6.68 0.03
C TYR A 145 11.43 5.56 0.39
N GLN A 146 10.37 5.38 -0.41
CA GLN A 146 9.37 4.33 -0.20
C GLN A 146 9.95 2.92 -0.35
N ARG A 147 10.91 2.73 -1.25
CA ARG A 147 11.55 1.42 -1.49
C ARG A 147 12.58 1.01 -0.44
N ARG A 148 12.89 1.87 0.55
CA ARG A 148 13.86 1.60 1.63
C ARG A 148 15.17 1.04 1.05
N ILE A 149 15.97 1.89 0.39
CA ILE A 149 17.23 1.56 -0.35
C ILE A 149 17.76 0.14 -0.06
N GLN A 150 17.30 -0.83 -0.85
CA GLN A 150 17.68 -2.23 -0.73
C GLN A 150 18.54 -2.68 -1.91
N SER A 151 18.50 -1.94 -3.02
CA SER A 151 19.24 -2.24 -4.24
C SER A 151 20.09 -1.06 -4.71
N ILE A 152 21.17 -1.35 -5.43
CA ILE A 152 22.01 -0.36 -6.14
C ILE A 152 21.15 0.48 -7.10
N ARG A 153 20.13 -0.13 -7.72
CA ARG A 153 19.17 0.57 -8.58
C ARG A 153 18.43 1.68 -7.84
N ASP A 154 18.05 1.46 -6.58
CA ASP A 154 17.33 2.45 -5.78
C ASP A 154 18.26 3.61 -5.38
N GLY A 155 19.53 3.32 -5.10
CA GLY A 155 20.56 4.32 -4.90
C GLY A 155 20.78 5.20 -6.14
N LEU A 156 20.86 4.58 -7.33
CA LEU A 156 20.97 5.30 -8.60
C LEU A 156 19.74 6.16 -8.89
N LEU A 157 18.54 5.69 -8.57
CA LEU A 157 17.30 6.46 -8.69
C LEU A 157 17.30 7.68 -7.76
N LEU A 158 17.76 7.52 -6.52
CA LEU A 158 17.88 8.62 -5.57
C LEU A 158 18.86 9.69 -6.08
N VAL A 159 20.05 9.28 -6.53
CA VAL A 159 21.06 10.20 -7.09
C VAL A 159 20.53 10.88 -8.36
N GLY A 160 19.89 10.13 -9.25
CA GLY A 160 19.25 10.67 -10.46
C GLY A 160 18.13 11.67 -10.16
N GLY A 161 17.30 11.38 -9.16
CA GLY A 161 16.24 12.28 -8.70
C GLY A 161 16.79 13.61 -8.14
N TRP A 162 17.84 13.53 -7.32
CA TRP A 162 18.52 14.72 -6.80
C TRP A 162 19.16 15.57 -7.90
N LEU A 163 19.86 14.94 -8.84
CA LEU A 163 20.47 15.65 -9.98
C LEU A 163 19.41 16.35 -10.84
N ALA A 164 18.31 15.67 -11.13
CA ALA A 164 17.20 16.25 -11.87
C ALA A 164 16.57 17.44 -11.13
N PHE A 165 16.35 17.32 -9.82
CA PHE A 165 15.83 18.42 -9.02
C PHE A 165 16.74 19.66 -9.08
N LEU A 166 18.06 19.49 -8.96
CA LEU A 166 19.03 20.58 -9.07
C LEU A 166 19.04 21.22 -10.46
N VAL A 167 18.93 20.42 -11.53
CA VAL A 167 18.80 20.93 -12.90
C VAL A 167 17.53 21.75 -13.07
N GLY A 168 16.41 21.28 -12.52
CA GLY A 168 15.14 22.01 -12.53
C GLY A 168 15.22 23.36 -11.84
N ILE A 169 15.84 23.43 -10.65
CA ILE A 169 16.06 24.71 -9.94
C ILE A 169 16.92 25.66 -10.78
N LYS A 170 18.03 25.18 -11.36
CA LYS A 170 18.94 26.00 -12.15
C LYS A 170 18.27 26.53 -13.43
N LEU A 171 17.37 25.77 -14.03
CA LEU A 171 16.58 26.20 -15.18
C LEU A 171 15.50 27.21 -14.80
N ALA A 172 14.91 27.10 -13.61
CA ALA A 172 13.89 28.06 -13.13
C ALA A 172 14.44 29.44 -12.75
N GLN A 173 15.76 29.57 -12.59
CA GLN A 173 16.45 30.81 -12.24
C GLN A 173 16.98 31.59 -13.46
N ARG A 174 16.83 31.05 -14.68
CA ARG A 174 17.17 31.71 -15.94
C ARG A 174 15.99 32.47 -16.49
#